data_AF-A0AAV9QK67-F1
#
_entry.id   AF-A0AAV9QK67-F1
#
_cell.length_a   1.000
_cell.length_b   1.000
_cell.length_c   1.000
_cell.angle_alpha   90.00
_cell.angle_beta   90.00
_cell.angle_gamma   90.00
#
_symmetry.space_group_name_H-M   'P 1'
#
loop_
_entity.id
_entity.type
_entity.pdbx_description
1 polymer ?
#
loop_
_entity_poly.entity_id
_entity_poly.type
_entity_poly.pdbx_seq_one_letter_code
_entity_poly.pdbx_strand_id
1 'polypeptide(L)'
;MHPSNPSTRDSSTSDRARSHFATLEPRIKNISQSTIQKRWKPLPTNSQDKIRQILLNVKTKRCGSTARIPPLGKAPRKRSAAKASSKTQVKEEEYDQIVEEIADKLISRLPRMPFPPAPSTQSQDDTPFDLSNTLHRISSLQATLNTDTSSSHLLRRQIKREQRLLKRDRAELDALETGLKSSRELRRRKERGLHPVAQQLDFVVDDDNNNDDDEHAHEIERVNSITGISMDNSAKDTTEYNARGGRSATMTTSLDEEGGGEELDSLLKQLRSHLSSMRNNTVSMRPVLQAMDETKVALDGFAVRKLGHGALGRIYGVRG
;
A
#
# COMPACT_ATOMS: atom_id res chain seq x y z
N MET A 1 65.66 0.19 29.80
CA MET A 1 65.44 0.63 28.41
C MET A 1 64.02 0.24 28.00
N HIS A 2 63.13 1.22 27.80
CA HIS A 2 61.87 1.05 27.05
C HIS A 2 62.16 0.84 25.54
N PRO A 3 61.18 0.58 24.63
CA PRO A 3 59.72 0.35 24.74
C PRO A 3 59.27 -0.93 23.98
N SER A 4 58.03 -1.44 23.99
CA SER A 4 56.89 -0.89 23.24
C SER A 4 55.65 -1.80 23.36
N ASN A 5 54.52 -1.16 23.64
CA ASN A 5 53.16 -1.68 23.50
C ASN A 5 52.78 -1.66 21.98
N PRO A 6 51.77 -2.42 21.49
CA PRO A 6 50.44 -1.78 21.48
C PRO A 6 49.24 -2.73 21.62
N SER A 7 48.34 -2.34 22.53
CA SER A 7 46.93 -2.03 22.25
C SER A 7 46.18 -2.95 21.27
N THR A 8 45.57 -4.01 21.81
CA THR A 8 44.34 -4.59 21.25
C THR A 8 43.18 -3.61 21.47
N ARG A 9 42.93 -2.76 20.47
CA ARG A 9 41.69 -2.00 20.37
C ARG A 9 40.57 -2.94 19.94
N ASP A 10 39.57 -3.08 20.80
CA ASP A 10 38.22 -3.51 20.46
C ASP A 10 37.69 -2.65 19.30
N SER A 11 37.53 -3.27 18.13
CA SER A 11 36.85 -2.69 16.98
C SER A 11 35.89 -3.69 16.35
N SER A 12 35.06 -4.35 17.18
CA SER A 12 34.10 -5.38 16.74
C SER A 12 32.63 -4.91 16.71
N THR A 13 32.36 -3.62 16.90
CA THR A 13 30.96 -3.12 17.01
C THR A 13 30.44 -2.39 15.77
N SER A 14 31.28 -2.08 14.77
CA SER A 14 30.87 -1.34 13.57
C SER A 14 30.46 -2.21 12.37
N ASP A 15 30.81 -3.50 12.34
CA ASP A 15 30.49 -4.37 11.20
C ASP A 15 29.06 -4.92 11.20
N ARG A 16 28.37 -4.89 12.34
CA ARG A 16 27.03 -5.45 12.47
C ARG A 16 25.97 -4.65 11.70
N ALA A 17 26.18 -3.34 11.50
CA ALA A 17 25.26 -2.46 10.76
C ALA A 17 25.43 -2.51 9.23
N ARG A 18 26.51 -3.10 8.70
CA ARG A 18 26.74 -3.27 7.26
C ARG A 18 26.25 -4.61 6.71
N SER A 19 25.88 -5.54 7.59
CA SER A 19 25.42 -6.88 7.27
C SER A 19 23.94 -6.99 6.82
N HIS A 20 23.25 -5.87 6.56
CA HIS A 20 21.83 -5.88 6.18
C HIS A 20 21.55 -6.32 4.75
N PHE A 21 22.59 -6.50 3.94
CA PHE A 21 22.45 -7.00 2.57
C PHE A 21 23.30 -8.25 2.40
N ALA A 22 22.71 -9.29 1.82
CA ALA A 22 23.43 -10.52 1.47
C ALA A 22 24.52 -10.18 0.42
N THR A 23 25.78 -10.21 0.83
CA THR A 23 26.92 -10.08 -0.06
C THR A 23 27.30 -11.46 -0.57
N LEU A 24 27.34 -11.64 -1.90
CA LEU A 24 27.80 -12.87 -2.51
C LEU A 24 29.33 -12.83 -2.64
N GLU A 25 30.01 -13.83 -2.10
CA GLU A 25 31.44 -14.02 -2.31
C GLU A 25 31.70 -14.78 -3.62
N PRO A 26 32.72 -14.40 -4.40
CA PRO A 26 33.08 -15.13 -5.61
C PRO A 26 33.60 -16.53 -5.24
N ARG A 27 32.82 -17.56 -5.56
CA ARG A 27 33.22 -18.96 -5.35
C ARG A 27 33.79 -19.56 -6.64
N ILE A 28 35.10 -19.84 -6.64
CA ILE A 28 35.76 -20.52 -7.75
C ILE A 28 35.68 -22.03 -7.51
N LYS A 29 35.09 -22.78 -8.45
CA LYS A 29 35.10 -24.26 -8.45
C LYS A 29 36.13 -24.73 -9.48
N ASN A 30 37.14 -25.49 -9.08
CA ASN A 30 38.11 -26.11 -9.99
C ASN A 30 37.48 -27.36 -10.64
N ILE A 31 37.49 -27.42 -11.98
CA ILE A 31 36.86 -28.51 -12.75
C ILE A 31 37.96 -29.21 -13.57
N SER A 32 38.02 -30.54 -13.51
CA SER A 32 39.01 -31.30 -14.25
C SER A 32 38.77 -31.22 -15.77
N GLN A 33 39.85 -31.26 -16.57
CA GLN A 33 39.75 -31.24 -18.04
C GLN A 33 38.98 -32.45 -18.60
N SER A 34 39.06 -33.61 -17.95
CA SER A 34 38.28 -34.79 -18.32
C SER A 34 36.78 -34.58 -18.06
N THR A 35 36.39 -33.87 -16.99
CA THR A 35 35.00 -33.49 -16.74
C THR A 35 34.48 -32.56 -17.82
N ILE A 36 35.27 -31.58 -18.25
CA ILE A 36 34.91 -30.67 -19.35
C ILE A 36 34.68 -31.48 -20.63
N GLN A 37 35.64 -32.28 -21.07
CA GLN A 37 35.51 -33.04 -22.32
C GLN A 37 34.36 -34.06 -22.29
N LYS A 38 34.05 -34.67 -21.13
CA LYS A 38 32.99 -35.68 -21.00
C LYS A 38 31.59 -35.09 -20.83
N ARG A 39 31.45 -33.99 -20.09
CA ARG A 39 30.14 -33.44 -19.68
C ARG A 39 29.75 -32.17 -20.44
N TRP A 40 30.71 -31.42 -20.95
CA TRP A 40 30.46 -30.16 -21.64
C TRP A 40 30.36 -30.44 -23.14
N LYS A 41 29.13 -30.53 -23.63
CA LYS A 41 28.86 -30.71 -25.05
C LYS A 41 28.91 -29.35 -25.75
N PRO A 42 29.26 -29.31 -27.04
CA PRO A 42 29.09 -28.09 -27.82
C PRO A 42 27.60 -27.70 -27.82
N LEU A 43 27.35 -26.41 -27.90
CA LEU A 43 26.00 -25.84 -27.88
C LEU A 43 25.15 -26.40 -29.05
N PRO A 44 23.85 -26.66 -28.88
CA PRO A 44 22.98 -27.08 -29.98
C PRO A 44 22.94 -26.05 -31.12
N THR A 45 22.83 -26.51 -32.37
CA THR A 45 22.90 -25.67 -33.58
C THR A 45 21.95 -24.47 -33.54
N ASN A 46 20.70 -24.65 -33.08
CA ASN A 46 19.72 -23.56 -32.93
C ASN A 46 20.23 -22.42 -32.03
N SER A 47 20.83 -22.78 -30.90
CA SER A 47 21.41 -21.78 -29.98
C SER A 47 22.69 -21.17 -30.54
N GLN A 48 23.48 -21.91 -31.31
CA GLN A 48 24.62 -21.35 -32.05
C GLN A 48 24.16 -20.29 -33.06
N ASP A 49 23.10 -20.56 -33.82
CA ASP A 49 22.57 -19.62 -34.82
C ASP A 49 22.02 -18.35 -34.18
N LYS A 50 21.37 -18.45 -33.01
CA LYS A 50 20.97 -17.26 -32.22
C LYS A 50 22.17 -16.42 -31.78
N ILE A 51 23.25 -17.05 -31.32
CA ILE A 51 24.48 -16.33 -30.94
C ILE A 51 25.12 -15.68 -32.16
N ARG A 52 25.17 -16.38 -33.31
CA ARG A 52 25.62 -15.78 -34.58
C ARG A 52 24.79 -14.56 -34.96
N GLN A 53 23.47 -14.62 -34.82
CA GLN A 53 22.59 -13.48 -35.06
C GLN A 53 22.87 -12.33 -34.09
N ILE A 54 23.13 -12.60 -32.81
CA ILE A 54 23.48 -11.55 -31.83
C ILE A 54 24.82 -10.90 -32.20
N LEU A 55 25.85 -11.68 -32.48
CA LEU A 55 27.17 -11.15 -32.86
C LEU A 55 27.11 -10.37 -34.18
N LEU A 56 26.34 -10.86 -35.16
CA LEU A 56 26.07 -10.14 -36.40
C LEU A 56 25.28 -8.85 -36.14
N ASN A 57 24.32 -8.86 -35.22
CA ASN A 57 23.61 -7.66 -34.80
C ASN A 57 24.51 -6.66 -34.07
N VAL A 58 25.52 -7.10 -33.33
CA VAL A 58 26.51 -6.19 -32.73
C VAL A 58 27.35 -5.54 -33.83
N LYS A 59 27.74 -6.31 -34.86
CA LYS A 59 28.43 -5.80 -36.05
C LYS A 59 27.56 -4.79 -36.81
N THR A 60 26.29 -5.10 -37.09
CA THR A 60 25.39 -4.23 -37.87
C THR A 60 24.89 -3.01 -37.11
N LYS A 61 24.54 -3.13 -35.81
CA LYS A 61 24.01 -2.02 -35.00
C LYS A 61 25.06 -0.96 -34.67
N ARG A 62 26.35 -1.27 -34.75
CA ARG A 62 27.44 -0.28 -34.61
C ARG A 62 27.85 0.31 -35.96
N CYS A 63 27.74 -0.45 -37.04
CA CYS A 63 28.02 0.00 -38.40
C CYS A 63 27.02 1.04 -38.97
N GLY A 64 25.94 1.38 -38.26
CA GLY A 64 24.92 2.30 -38.79
C GLY A 64 24.18 3.12 -37.73
N SER A 65 24.62 4.37 -37.53
CA SER A 65 23.84 5.63 -37.42
C SER A 65 22.60 5.72 -36.49
N THR A 66 22.17 4.67 -35.79
CA THR A 66 20.89 4.66 -35.03
C THR A 66 20.99 3.87 -33.72
N ALA A 67 22.06 4.08 -32.95
CA ALA A 67 22.17 3.48 -31.62
C ALA A 67 21.42 4.33 -30.56
N ARG A 68 20.32 3.77 -30.04
CA ARG A 68 19.59 4.20 -28.83
C ARG A 68 20.39 3.98 -27.53
N ILE A 69 21.72 3.92 -27.61
CA ILE A 69 22.61 3.73 -26.47
C ILE A 69 23.45 5.00 -26.38
N PRO A 70 23.21 5.88 -25.39
CA PRO A 70 24.03 7.07 -25.19
C PRO A 70 25.49 6.67 -24.95
N PRO A 71 26.47 7.37 -25.55
CA PRO A 71 27.87 7.16 -25.24
C PRO A 71 28.10 7.35 -23.74
N LEU A 72 28.79 6.40 -23.12
CA LEU A 72 29.24 6.47 -21.72
C LEU A 72 30.33 7.54 -21.61
N GLY A 73 29.92 8.80 -21.57
CA GLY A 73 30.80 9.94 -21.42
C GLY A 73 29.96 11.22 -21.32
N LYS A 74 29.97 11.86 -20.15
CA LYS A 74 29.35 13.17 -19.97
C LYS A 74 29.97 14.13 -20.99
N ALA A 75 29.18 14.67 -21.91
CA ALA A 75 29.63 15.64 -22.89
C ALA A 75 30.19 16.89 -22.17
N PRO A 76 31.46 17.26 -22.36
CA PRO A 76 31.95 18.55 -21.94
C PRO A 76 31.42 19.64 -22.89
N ARG A 77 31.07 20.78 -22.31
CA ARG A 77 30.44 21.92 -22.99
C ARG A 77 31.33 22.41 -24.14
N LYS A 78 30.68 22.68 -25.28
CA LYS A 78 31.25 23.20 -26.53
C LYS A 78 32.28 24.32 -26.32
N ARG A 79 33.58 24.01 -26.37
CA ARG A 79 34.66 24.82 -26.99
C ARG A 79 35.77 23.84 -27.42
N SER A 80 36.20 23.90 -28.68
CA SER A 80 37.21 23.02 -29.36
C SER A 80 36.80 21.56 -29.69
N ALA A 81 35.86 21.38 -30.64
CA ALA A 81 35.40 20.05 -31.09
C ALA A 81 35.94 19.56 -32.45
N ALA A 82 36.83 20.31 -33.12
CA ALA A 82 37.26 19.94 -34.49
C ALA A 82 38.51 19.04 -34.57
N LYS A 83 39.30 18.92 -33.50
CA LYS A 83 40.57 18.15 -33.49
C LYS A 83 40.61 16.98 -32.51
N ALA A 84 39.62 16.89 -31.62
CA ALA A 84 39.45 15.77 -30.68
C ALA A 84 38.55 14.65 -31.24
N SER A 85 37.76 14.93 -32.30
CA SER A 85 36.97 13.91 -32.98
C SER A 85 37.88 12.90 -33.67
N SER A 86 38.89 13.29 -34.46
CA SER A 86 39.73 12.35 -35.19
C SER A 86 40.52 11.38 -34.30
N LYS A 87 41.11 11.84 -33.18
CA LYS A 87 41.82 10.94 -32.24
C LYS A 87 40.88 10.02 -31.47
N THR A 88 39.64 10.45 -31.24
CA THR A 88 38.61 9.62 -30.57
C THR A 88 37.96 8.66 -31.56
N GLN A 89 37.79 9.10 -32.81
CA GLN A 89 37.23 8.35 -33.93
C GLN A 89 38.19 7.27 -34.40
N VAL A 90 39.51 7.53 -34.46
CA VAL A 90 40.52 6.49 -34.73
C VAL A 90 40.53 5.43 -33.61
N LYS A 91 40.38 5.84 -32.34
CA LYS A 91 40.23 4.90 -31.22
C LYS A 91 38.93 4.10 -31.26
N GLU A 92 37.86 4.70 -31.77
CA GLU A 92 36.55 4.06 -31.96
C GLU A 92 36.59 3.07 -33.13
N GLU A 93 37.24 3.44 -34.24
CA GLU A 93 37.49 2.56 -35.39
C GLU A 93 38.41 1.39 -35.03
N GLU A 94 39.50 1.63 -34.30
CA GLU A 94 40.36 0.57 -33.76
C GLU A 94 39.58 -0.36 -32.83
N TYR A 95 38.73 0.20 -31.96
CA TYR A 95 37.86 -0.58 -31.08
C TYR A 95 36.83 -1.40 -31.86
N ASP A 96 36.22 -0.84 -32.89
CA ASP A 96 35.26 -1.54 -33.74
C ASP A 96 35.94 -2.67 -34.53
N GLN A 97 37.14 -2.44 -35.07
CA GLN A 97 37.95 -3.48 -35.71
C GLN A 97 38.31 -4.61 -34.75
N ILE A 98 38.71 -4.28 -33.51
CA ILE A 98 38.99 -5.28 -32.48
C ILE A 98 37.72 -6.07 -32.14
N VAL A 99 36.57 -5.41 -32.04
CA VAL A 99 35.28 -6.07 -31.75
C VAL A 99 34.85 -6.97 -32.90
N GLU A 100 35.06 -6.56 -34.15
CA GLU A 100 34.80 -7.38 -35.33
C GLU A 100 35.71 -8.61 -35.38
N GLU A 101 37.02 -8.44 -35.15
CA GLU A 101 37.97 -9.55 -35.13
C GLU A 101 37.64 -10.54 -34.01
N ILE A 102 37.24 -10.05 -32.83
CA ILE A 102 36.76 -10.87 -31.74
C ILE A 102 35.47 -11.59 -32.12
N ALA A 103 34.52 -10.91 -32.78
CA ALA A 103 33.27 -11.53 -33.22
C ALA A 103 33.52 -12.66 -34.22
N ASP A 104 34.41 -12.48 -35.20
CA ASP A 104 34.75 -13.50 -36.18
C ASP A 104 35.50 -14.69 -35.55
N LYS A 105 36.42 -14.42 -34.61
CA LYS A 105 37.06 -15.46 -33.79
C LYS A 105 36.06 -16.22 -32.93
N LEU A 106 35.05 -15.56 -32.38
CA LEU A 106 34.00 -16.21 -31.58
C LEU A 106 33.07 -17.05 -32.46
N ILE A 107 32.67 -16.55 -33.64
CA ILE A 107 31.81 -17.29 -34.58
C ILE A 107 32.50 -18.57 -35.07
N SER A 108 33.79 -18.50 -35.37
CA SER A 108 34.59 -19.66 -35.80
C SER A 108 34.86 -20.68 -34.68
N ARG A 109 34.91 -20.24 -33.42
CA ARG A 109 35.14 -21.11 -32.25
C ARG A 109 33.87 -21.65 -31.61
N LEU A 110 32.72 -21.02 -31.87
CA LEU A 110 31.40 -21.41 -31.38
C LEU A 110 31.06 -22.91 -31.54
N PRO A 111 31.31 -23.57 -32.70
CA PRO A 111 30.97 -24.98 -32.87
C PRO A 111 31.87 -25.93 -32.05
N ARG A 112 33.03 -25.45 -31.58
CA ARG A 112 34.04 -26.26 -30.89
C ARG A 112 34.25 -25.87 -29.42
N MET A 113 33.52 -24.86 -28.94
CA MET A 113 33.58 -24.42 -27.56
C MET A 113 32.72 -25.35 -26.68
N PRO A 114 33.31 -26.05 -25.70
CA PRO A 114 32.55 -26.84 -24.76
C PRO A 114 31.80 -25.91 -23.82
N PHE A 115 30.47 -26.03 -23.74
CA PHE A 115 29.68 -25.27 -22.79
C PHE A 115 29.31 -26.16 -21.60
N PRO A 116 29.33 -25.62 -20.37
CA PRO A 116 28.81 -26.36 -19.22
C PRO A 116 27.37 -26.80 -19.51
N PRO A 117 26.99 -28.03 -19.10
CA PRO A 117 25.61 -28.48 -19.26
C PRO A 117 24.69 -27.47 -18.60
N ALA A 118 23.57 -27.16 -19.25
CA ALA A 118 22.52 -26.39 -18.60
C ALA A 118 22.19 -27.08 -17.26
N PRO A 119 22.03 -26.32 -16.15
CA PRO A 119 21.73 -26.91 -14.85
C PRO A 119 20.49 -27.79 -15.03
N SER A 120 20.69 -29.11 -14.94
CA SER A 120 19.56 -30.02 -15.00
C SER A 120 18.71 -29.73 -13.77
N THR A 121 17.40 -29.69 -13.94
CA THR A 121 16.41 -29.47 -12.87
C THR A 121 16.52 -30.44 -11.69
N GLN A 122 17.43 -31.42 -11.72
CA GLN A 122 17.64 -32.44 -10.69
C GLN A 122 18.82 -32.18 -9.73
N SER A 123 19.75 -31.26 -10.03
CA SER A 123 20.82 -30.91 -9.07
C SER A 123 20.39 -29.70 -8.24
N GLN A 124 19.89 -29.98 -7.04
CA GLN A 124 19.30 -29.03 -6.10
C GLN A 124 20.28 -27.97 -5.56
N ASP A 125 21.58 -28.08 -5.84
CA ASP A 125 22.66 -27.27 -5.25
C ASP A 125 23.24 -26.16 -6.14
N ASP A 126 22.80 -26.05 -7.39
CA ASP A 126 23.10 -24.89 -8.23
C ASP A 126 21.78 -24.13 -8.41
N THR A 127 21.35 -23.35 -7.41
CA THR A 127 20.20 -22.45 -7.59
C THR A 127 20.54 -21.46 -8.70
N PRO A 128 20.02 -21.61 -9.93
CA PRO A 128 20.31 -20.63 -10.96
C PRO A 128 19.66 -19.33 -10.51
N PHE A 129 20.34 -18.21 -10.74
CA PHE A 129 19.70 -16.91 -10.65
C PHE A 129 18.59 -16.88 -11.72
N ASP A 130 17.38 -17.24 -11.32
CA ASP A 130 16.22 -17.23 -12.20
C ASP A 130 15.73 -15.80 -12.32
N LEU A 131 16.13 -15.15 -13.42
CA LEU A 131 15.71 -13.80 -13.75
C LEU A 131 14.18 -13.67 -13.74
N SER A 132 13.45 -14.69 -14.18
CA SER A 132 11.99 -14.62 -14.23
C SER A 132 11.38 -14.58 -12.83
N ASN A 133 11.81 -15.47 -11.93
CA ASN A 133 11.34 -15.50 -10.56
C ASN A 133 11.76 -14.25 -9.77
N THR A 134 12.97 -13.74 -9.99
CA THR A 134 13.42 -12.47 -9.38
C THR A 134 12.60 -11.27 -9.85
N LEU A 135 12.25 -11.19 -11.14
CA LEU A 135 11.37 -10.15 -11.67
C LEU A 135 9.95 -10.27 -11.12
N HIS A 136 9.40 -11.49 -10.99
CA HIS A 136 8.11 -11.71 -10.34
C HIS A 136 8.12 -11.25 -8.88
N ARG A 137 9.19 -11.58 -8.13
CA ARG A 137 9.36 -11.12 -6.75
C ARG A 137 9.43 -9.60 -6.67
N ILE A 138 10.18 -8.94 -7.57
CA ILE A 138 10.26 -7.48 -7.63
C ILE A 138 8.89 -6.88 -7.89
N SER A 139 8.14 -7.40 -8.87
CA SER A 139 6.79 -6.92 -9.19
C SER A 139 5.82 -7.09 -8.02
N SER A 140 5.88 -8.25 -7.33
CA SER A 140 5.08 -8.50 -6.12
C SER A 140 5.42 -7.50 -5.00
N LEU A 141 6.72 -7.28 -4.73
CA LEU A 141 7.16 -6.34 -3.71
C LEU A 141 6.79 -4.88 -4.06
N GLN A 142 6.81 -4.52 -5.34
CA GLN A 142 6.35 -3.21 -5.79
C GLN A 142 4.85 -3.05 -5.59
N ALA A 143 4.06 -4.08 -5.87
CA ALA A 143 2.62 -4.06 -5.65
C ALA A 143 2.27 -3.92 -4.16
N THR A 144 2.95 -4.65 -3.28
CA THR A 144 2.76 -4.52 -1.83
C THR A 144 3.17 -3.12 -1.35
N LEU A 145 4.34 -2.63 -1.76
CA LEU A 145 4.81 -1.29 -1.41
C LEU A 145 3.83 -0.20 -1.85
N ASN A 146 3.29 -0.29 -3.07
CA ASN A 146 2.32 0.68 -3.58
C ASN A 146 1.02 0.65 -2.77
N THR A 147 0.54 -0.56 -2.41
CA THR A 147 -0.65 -0.74 -1.58
C THR A 147 -0.44 -0.11 -0.20
N ASP A 148 0.68 -0.40 0.45
CA ASP A 148 1.04 0.15 1.77
C ASP A 148 1.23 1.66 1.74
N THR A 149 1.82 2.18 0.67
CA THR A 149 1.97 3.63 0.48
C THR A 149 0.61 4.30 0.35
N SER A 150 -0.29 3.73 -0.45
CA SER A 150 -1.64 4.27 -0.64
C SER A 150 -2.49 4.21 0.65
N SER A 151 -2.42 3.11 1.40
CA SER A 151 -3.12 2.95 2.68
C SER A 151 -2.58 3.91 3.73
N SER A 152 -1.26 4.09 3.80
CA SER A 152 -0.65 5.08 4.70
C SER A 152 -1.11 6.51 4.38
N HIS A 153 -1.29 6.86 3.11
CA HIS A 153 -1.78 8.17 2.69
C HIS A 153 -3.24 8.37 3.10
N LEU A 154 -4.08 7.34 2.92
CA LEU A 154 -5.48 7.35 3.36
C LEU A 154 -5.59 7.53 4.87
N LEU A 155 -4.83 6.77 5.65
CA LEU A 155 -4.79 6.87 7.10
C LEU A 155 -4.33 8.26 7.56
N ARG A 156 -3.27 8.81 6.96
CA ARG A 156 -2.81 10.18 7.26
C ARG A 156 -3.89 11.22 6.96
N ARG A 157 -4.66 11.05 5.89
CA ARG A 157 -5.78 11.94 5.55
C ARG A 157 -6.90 11.83 6.59
N GLN A 158 -7.23 10.61 7.02
CA GLN A 158 -8.25 10.36 8.03
C GLN A 158 -7.84 10.93 9.40
N ILE A 159 -6.59 10.71 9.83
CA ILE A 159 -6.05 11.30 11.06
C ILE A 159 -6.16 12.83 11.03
N LYS A 160 -5.81 13.46 9.90
CA LYS A 160 -5.96 14.92 9.76
C LYS A 160 -7.41 15.39 9.85
N ARG A 161 -8.36 14.59 9.35
CA ARG A 161 -9.79 14.88 9.47
C ARG A 161 -10.22 14.81 10.93
N GLU A 162 -9.87 13.74 11.63
CA GLU A 162 -10.21 13.54 13.05
C GLU A 162 -9.57 14.59 13.95
N GLN A 163 -8.30 14.94 13.71
CA GLN A 163 -7.63 16.03 14.42
C GLN A 163 -8.37 17.37 14.28
N ARG A 164 -8.95 17.65 13.11
CA ARG A 164 -9.74 18.88 12.90
C ARG A 164 -11.09 18.81 13.60
N LEU A 165 -11.72 17.64 13.67
CA LEU A 165 -12.96 17.45 14.43
C LEU A 165 -12.69 17.63 15.92
N LEU A 166 -11.68 16.94 16.46
CA LEU A 166 -11.25 17.09 17.86
C LEU A 166 -10.91 18.54 18.22
N LYS A 167 -10.34 19.32 17.30
CA LYS A 167 -10.06 20.74 17.55
C LYS A 167 -11.35 21.57 17.66
N ARG A 168 -12.39 21.26 16.89
CA ARG A 168 -13.69 21.92 16.98
C ARG A 168 -14.36 21.55 18.30
N ASP A 169 -14.44 20.26 18.62
CA ASP A 169 -15.05 19.78 19.86
C ASP A 169 -14.37 20.38 21.10
N ARG A 170 -13.03 20.45 21.10
CA ARG A 170 -12.29 21.13 22.18
C ARG A 170 -12.63 22.61 22.28
N ALA A 171 -12.75 23.31 21.16
CA ALA A 171 -13.13 24.73 21.16
C ALA A 171 -14.58 24.93 21.65
N GLU A 172 -15.49 24.00 21.34
CA GLU A 172 -16.86 24.01 21.84
C GLU A 172 -16.89 23.79 23.36
N LEU A 173 -16.12 22.83 23.88
CA LEU A 173 -15.98 22.63 25.32
C LEU A 173 -15.38 23.86 26.02
N ASP A 174 -14.34 24.48 25.46
CA ASP A 174 -13.76 25.71 26.00
C ASP A 174 -14.79 26.86 26.02
N ALA A 175 -15.63 26.96 24.98
CA ALA A 175 -16.71 27.94 24.91
C ALA A 175 -17.79 27.69 25.99
N LEU A 176 -18.17 26.43 26.21
CA LEU A 176 -19.11 26.07 27.26
C LEU A 176 -18.53 26.29 28.66
N GLU A 177 -17.25 25.97 28.88
CA GLU A 177 -16.58 26.18 30.16
C GLU A 177 -16.50 27.68 30.50
N THR A 178 -16.13 28.51 29.52
CA THR A 178 -16.13 29.97 29.69
C THR A 178 -17.53 30.54 29.88
N GLY A 179 -18.55 29.99 29.20
CA GLY A 179 -19.95 30.30 29.41
C GLY A 179 -20.42 29.99 30.84
N LEU A 180 -20.14 28.78 31.35
CA LEU A 180 -20.46 28.39 32.72
C LEU A 180 -19.72 29.23 33.76
N LYS A 181 -18.42 29.49 33.55
CA LYS A 181 -17.62 30.36 34.44
C LYS A 181 -18.18 31.78 34.51
N SER A 182 -18.53 32.37 33.37
CA SER A 182 -19.09 33.72 33.31
C SER A 182 -20.49 33.78 33.94
N SER A 183 -21.34 32.77 33.72
CA SER A 183 -22.64 32.64 34.38
C SER A 183 -22.49 32.52 35.91
N ARG A 184 -21.59 31.67 36.39
CA ARG A 184 -21.30 31.53 37.83
C ARG A 184 -20.78 32.83 38.44
N GLU A 185 -19.90 33.55 37.74
CA GLU A 185 -19.41 34.84 38.21
C GLU A 185 -20.53 35.90 38.25
N LEU A 186 -21.42 35.91 37.26
CA LEU A 186 -22.60 36.78 37.27
C LEU A 186 -23.55 36.44 38.42
N ARG A 187 -23.82 35.15 38.69
CA ARG A 187 -24.58 34.71 39.85
C ARG A 187 -23.94 35.18 41.15
N ARG A 188 -22.65 34.94 41.34
CA ARG A 188 -21.89 35.43 42.50
C ARG A 188 -21.94 36.95 42.67
N ARG A 189 -21.88 37.71 41.57
CA ARG A 189 -22.03 39.18 41.61
C ARG A 189 -23.44 39.60 42.01
N LYS A 190 -24.47 38.93 41.50
CA LYS A 190 -25.87 39.16 41.90
C LYS A 190 -26.07 38.84 43.37
N GLU A 191 -25.60 37.68 43.84
CA GLU A 191 -25.67 37.22 45.24
C GLU A 191 -25.02 38.20 46.22
N ARG A 192 -23.89 38.82 45.84
CA ARG A 192 -23.22 39.86 46.65
C ARG A 192 -24.08 41.12 46.87
N GLY A 193 -25.06 41.36 46.00
CA GLY A 193 -26.01 42.47 46.13
C GLY A 193 -27.31 42.10 46.85
N LEU A 194 -27.49 40.82 47.23
CA LEU A 194 -28.68 40.35 47.93
C LEU A 194 -28.57 40.57 49.44
N HIS A 195 -29.70 40.86 50.08
CA HIS A 195 -29.81 41.02 51.52
C HIS A 195 -29.58 39.67 52.24
N PRO A 196 -28.94 39.62 53.43
CA PRO A 196 -28.55 38.36 54.10
C PRO A 196 -29.69 37.36 54.34
N VAL A 197 -30.95 37.80 54.44
CA VAL A 197 -32.14 36.94 54.56
C VAL A 197 -32.46 36.20 53.24
N ALA A 198 -32.22 36.84 52.09
CA ALA A 198 -32.40 36.21 50.78
C ALA A 198 -31.27 35.22 50.48
N GLN A 199 -30.06 35.45 50.99
CA GLN A 199 -28.95 34.49 50.91
C GLN A 199 -29.23 33.21 51.71
N GLN A 200 -30.00 33.29 52.81
CA GLN A 200 -30.38 32.14 53.63
C GLN A 200 -31.48 31.28 53.00
N LEU A 201 -32.34 31.86 52.15
CA LEU A 201 -33.38 31.11 51.44
C LEU A 201 -32.79 30.30 50.28
N ASP A 202 -31.76 30.80 49.60
CA ASP A 202 -31.09 30.10 48.49
C ASP A 202 -30.38 28.80 48.97
N PHE A 203 -29.90 28.77 50.22
CA PHE A 203 -29.25 27.58 50.80
C PHE A 203 -30.23 26.46 51.19
N VAL A 204 -31.53 26.73 51.24
CA VAL A 204 -32.57 25.78 51.66
C VAL A 204 -33.31 25.16 50.46
N VAL A 205 -33.08 25.65 49.24
CA VAL A 205 -33.82 25.20 48.04
C VAL A 205 -33.08 24.11 47.25
N ASP A 206 -31.84 23.76 47.61
CA ASP A 206 -31.04 22.77 46.87
C ASP A 206 -31.22 21.30 47.34
N ASP A 207 -32.12 20.97 48.28
CA ASP A 207 -32.23 19.60 48.84
C ASP A 207 -33.56 18.85 48.60
N ASP A 208 -34.59 19.41 47.96
CA ASP A 208 -35.82 18.63 47.73
C ASP A 208 -36.75 19.21 46.64
N ASN A 209 -36.41 19.05 45.34
CA ASN A 209 -37.45 18.96 44.31
C ASN A 209 -36.94 18.42 42.97
N ASN A 210 -37.36 17.20 42.63
CA ASN A 210 -37.09 16.52 41.36
C ASN A 210 -38.21 16.76 40.33
N ASN A 211 -38.83 17.95 40.31
CA ASN A 211 -40.03 18.22 39.50
C ASN A 211 -40.16 19.65 38.92
N ASP A 212 -39.12 20.49 38.98
CA ASP A 212 -39.19 21.89 38.48
C ASP A 212 -38.64 22.09 37.05
N ASP A 213 -38.38 21.01 36.31
CA ASP A 213 -37.92 21.07 34.92
C ASP A 213 -39.00 21.53 33.92
N ASP A 214 -40.29 21.52 34.30
CA ASP A 214 -41.39 21.90 33.40
C ASP A 214 -41.65 23.42 33.35
N GLU A 215 -41.48 24.17 34.44
CA GLU A 215 -41.80 25.61 34.45
C GLU A 215 -40.78 26.47 33.68
N HIS A 216 -39.50 26.11 33.75
CA HIS A 216 -38.45 26.83 33.01
C HIS A 216 -38.45 26.50 31.51
N ALA A 217 -38.85 25.28 31.12
CA ALA A 217 -39.00 24.91 29.71
C ALA A 217 -40.06 25.78 29.01
N HIS A 218 -41.20 26.02 29.68
CA HIS A 218 -42.28 26.84 29.14
C HIS A 218 -41.92 28.34 29.04
N GLU A 219 -41.06 28.85 29.92
CA GLU A 219 -40.59 30.23 29.81
C GLU A 219 -39.64 30.42 28.61
N ILE A 220 -38.74 29.48 28.40
CA ILE A 220 -37.82 29.48 27.25
C ILE A 220 -38.61 29.34 25.93
N GLU A 221 -39.63 28.48 25.89
CA GLU A 221 -40.48 28.27 24.72
C GLU A 221 -41.34 29.52 24.38
N ARG A 222 -41.84 30.24 25.40
CA ARG A 222 -42.53 31.53 25.21
C ARG A 222 -41.61 32.61 24.64
N VAL A 223 -40.36 32.69 25.11
CA VAL A 223 -39.37 33.66 24.59
C VAL A 223 -38.93 33.31 23.16
N ASN A 224 -38.80 32.02 22.84
CA ASN A 224 -38.49 31.53 21.49
C ASN A 224 -39.63 31.79 20.48
N SER A 225 -40.88 31.68 20.94
CA SER A 225 -42.08 32.01 20.15
C SER A 225 -42.18 33.50 19.81
N ILE A 226 -41.80 34.37 20.75
CA ILE A 226 -41.77 35.83 20.56
C ILE A 226 -40.64 36.28 19.62
N THR A 227 -39.55 35.53 19.54
CA THR A 227 -38.36 35.87 18.74
C THR A 227 -38.34 35.20 17.35
N GLY A 228 -39.35 34.40 17.02
CA GLY A 228 -39.52 33.82 15.68
C GLY A 228 -38.57 32.66 15.34
N ILE A 229 -37.93 32.05 16.35
CA ILE A 229 -37.04 30.90 16.14
C ILE A 229 -37.88 29.62 16.28
N SER A 230 -38.55 29.23 15.19
CA SER A 230 -39.29 27.96 15.14
C SER A 230 -38.32 26.78 15.02
N MET A 231 -38.29 25.92 16.03
CA MET A 231 -37.60 24.62 15.99
C MET A 231 -38.54 23.60 15.34
N ASP A 232 -38.52 23.52 14.01
CA ASP A 232 -39.15 22.42 13.28
C ASP A 232 -38.22 21.21 13.33
N ASN A 233 -38.44 20.32 14.30
CA ASN A 233 -37.85 18.98 14.34
C ASN A 233 -38.80 18.05 15.10
N SER A 234 -39.95 17.75 14.50
CA SER A 234 -40.75 16.61 14.91
C SER A 234 -40.26 15.34 14.21
N ALA A 235 -39.72 14.46 15.05
CA ALA A 235 -39.53 13.04 14.88
C ALA A 235 -40.44 12.34 13.85
N LYS A 236 -39.83 11.82 12.79
CA LYS A 236 -40.10 10.53 12.13
C LYS A 236 -38.72 10.07 11.64
N ASP A 237 -38.16 8.92 12.00
CA ASP A 237 -38.56 7.63 11.44
C ASP A 237 -37.67 6.50 12.02
N THR A 238 -38.24 5.70 12.92
CA THR A 238 -37.85 4.32 13.29
C THR A 238 -39.13 3.76 13.91
N THR A 239 -39.87 2.76 13.40
CA THR A 239 -39.47 1.43 12.93
C THR A 239 -40.74 0.76 12.39
N GLU A 240 -40.72 0.04 11.26
CA GLU A 240 -41.32 -1.32 11.15
C GLU A 240 -41.14 -1.96 9.76
N TYR A 241 -40.88 -3.27 9.80
CA TYR A 241 -40.63 -4.18 8.68
C TYR A 241 -41.93 -4.82 8.15
N ASN A 242 -41.93 -5.12 6.84
CA ASN A 242 -42.73 -6.11 6.09
C ASN A 242 -44.24 -5.83 5.84
N ALA A 243 -44.61 -5.56 4.59
CA ALA A 243 -45.04 -6.59 3.62
C ALA A 243 -45.72 -5.97 2.37
N ARG A 244 -45.12 -6.29 1.20
CA ARG A 244 -45.78 -6.85 0.00
C ARG A 244 -47.16 -6.30 -0.41
N GLY A 245 -47.20 -5.62 -1.57
CA GLY A 245 -48.29 -5.78 -2.54
C GLY A 245 -48.97 -4.51 -3.06
N GLY A 246 -48.55 -4.08 -4.25
CA GLY A 246 -49.46 -3.77 -5.36
C GLY A 246 -50.19 -2.42 -5.42
N ARG A 247 -50.06 -1.83 -6.61
CA ARG A 247 -50.97 -0.88 -7.31
C ARG A 247 -50.81 0.59 -6.89
N SER A 248 -50.22 1.44 -7.73
CA SER A 248 -50.74 2.04 -8.98
C SER A 248 -51.32 3.44 -8.74
N ALA A 249 -50.50 4.46 -8.97
CA ALA A 249 -50.91 5.82 -9.35
C ALA A 249 -49.71 6.40 -10.13
N THR A 250 -49.65 6.25 -11.45
CA THR A 250 -50.19 7.23 -12.42
C THR A 250 -49.75 8.66 -12.11
N MET A 251 -48.52 9.00 -12.49
CA MET A 251 -48.24 10.36 -13.01
C MET A 251 -47.70 10.21 -14.43
N THR A 252 -48.56 10.59 -15.36
CA THR A 252 -48.27 10.83 -16.75
C THR A 252 -47.43 12.10 -16.87
N THR A 253 -46.17 11.98 -17.27
CA THR A 253 -45.44 13.08 -17.92
C THR A 253 -45.05 12.60 -19.30
N SER A 254 -45.87 13.00 -20.27
CA SER A 254 -45.59 12.95 -21.69
C SER A 254 -44.38 13.81 -22.02
N LEU A 255 -43.26 13.19 -22.33
CA LEU A 255 -42.23 13.73 -23.21
C LEU A 255 -41.76 12.56 -24.08
N ASP A 256 -42.38 12.45 -25.26
CA ASP A 256 -41.76 11.78 -26.39
C ASP A 256 -40.45 12.51 -26.72
N GLU A 257 -39.34 11.76 -26.82
CA GLU A 257 -38.32 11.86 -27.87
C GLU A 257 -37.11 10.95 -27.51
N GLU A 258 -37.15 9.73 -28.04
CA GLU A 258 -36.12 9.12 -28.90
C GLU A 258 -34.63 9.45 -28.66
N GLY A 259 -34.15 9.54 -27.41
CA GLY A 259 -32.72 9.69 -27.09
C GLY A 259 -32.22 9.07 -25.78
N GLY A 260 -33.11 8.67 -24.86
CA GLY A 260 -32.74 8.20 -23.52
C GLY A 260 -32.31 6.73 -23.40
N GLY A 261 -32.53 5.92 -24.45
CA GLY A 261 -32.17 4.50 -24.45
C GLY A 261 -30.66 4.27 -24.43
N GLU A 262 -29.91 5.10 -25.15
CA GLU A 262 -28.45 4.98 -25.23
C GLU A 262 -27.76 5.36 -23.92
N GLU A 263 -28.26 6.40 -23.24
CA GLU A 263 -27.75 6.82 -21.94
C GLU A 263 -28.04 5.77 -20.86
N LEU A 264 -29.26 5.22 -20.85
CA LEU A 264 -29.64 4.13 -19.93
C LEU A 264 -28.82 2.86 -20.19
N ASP A 265 -28.60 2.49 -21.45
CA ASP A 265 -27.77 1.35 -21.82
C ASP A 265 -26.29 1.57 -21.47
N SER A 266 -25.80 2.80 -21.59
CA SER A 266 -24.45 3.17 -21.14
C SER A 266 -24.33 3.02 -19.62
N LEU A 267 -25.35 3.44 -18.87
CA LEU A 267 -25.40 3.32 -17.42
C LEU A 267 -25.46 1.85 -16.98
N LEU A 268 -26.30 1.05 -17.64
CA LEU A 268 -26.40 -0.39 -17.40
C LEU A 268 -25.10 -1.13 -17.74
N LYS A 269 -24.40 -0.74 -18.82
CA LYS A 269 -23.07 -1.27 -19.15
C LYS A 269 -22.04 -0.89 -18.09
N GLN A 270 -22.06 0.36 -17.60
CA GLN A 270 -21.18 0.82 -16.54
C GLN A 270 -21.47 0.10 -15.22
N LEU A 271 -22.73 -0.14 -14.89
CA LEU A 271 -23.13 -0.90 -13.71
C LEU A 271 -22.69 -2.36 -13.81
N ARG A 272 -22.88 -2.99 -14.98
CA ARG A 272 -22.41 -4.36 -15.23
C ARG A 272 -20.90 -4.47 -15.18
N SER A 273 -20.15 -3.51 -15.74
CA SER A 273 -18.69 -3.50 -15.67
C SER A 273 -18.21 -3.29 -14.23
N HIS A 274 -18.89 -2.42 -13.47
CA HIS A 274 -18.61 -2.17 -12.06
C HIS A 274 -18.90 -3.41 -11.19
N LEU A 275 -20.06 -4.04 -11.36
CA LEU A 275 -20.40 -5.29 -10.66
C LEU A 275 -19.46 -6.43 -11.03
N SER A 276 -19.03 -6.51 -12.30
CA SER A 276 -18.04 -7.50 -12.75
C SER A 276 -16.66 -7.24 -12.12
N SER A 277 -16.26 -5.98 -12.00
CA SER A 277 -15.04 -5.57 -11.29
C SER A 277 -15.11 -5.91 -9.81
N MET A 278 -16.22 -5.60 -9.13
CA MET A 278 -16.43 -6.01 -7.73
C MET A 278 -16.45 -7.53 -7.58
N ARG A 279 -17.04 -8.26 -8.53
CA ARG A 279 -17.03 -9.72 -8.53
C ARG A 279 -15.61 -10.27 -8.68
N ASN A 280 -14.80 -9.74 -9.59
CA ASN A 280 -13.39 -10.15 -9.72
C ASN A 280 -12.56 -9.80 -8.48
N ASN A 281 -12.81 -8.63 -7.87
CA ASN A 281 -12.16 -8.23 -6.62
C ASN A 281 -12.59 -9.11 -5.43
N THR A 282 -13.81 -9.64 -5.42
CA THR A 282 -14.27 -10.57 -4.37
C THR A 282 -13.85 -12.01 -4.65
N VAL A 283 -13.59 -12.38 -5.90
CA VAL A 283 -13.04 -13.70 -6.27
C VAL A 283 -11.64 -13.90 -5.71
N SER A 284 -10.78 -12.87 -5.72
CA SER A 284 -9.45 -12.95 -5.10
C SER A 284 -9.48 -13.09 -3.58
N MET A 285 -10.59 -12.72 -2.94
CA MET A 285 -10.80 -12.89 -1.50
C MET A 285 -11.32 -14.28 -1.11
N ARG A 286 -11.83 -15.08 -2.05
CA ARG A 286 -12.34 -16.43 -1.76
C ARG A 286 -11.31 -17.38 -1.15
N PRO A 287 -10.04 -17.43 -1.61
CA PRO A 287 -9.03 -18.26 -0.96
C PRO A 287 -8.73 -17.81 0.47
N VAL A 288 -8.83 -16.51 0.76
CA VAL A 288 -8.64 -15.97 2.12
C VAL A 288 -9.80 -16.37 3.03
N LEU A 289 -11.04 -16.28 2.53
CA LEU A 289 -12.21 -16.76 3.27
C LEU A 289 -12.13 -18.27 3.53
N GLN A 290 -11.71 -19.05 2.53
CA GLN A 290 -11.50 -20.49 2.71
C GLN A 290 -10.40 -20.78 3.74
N ALA A 291 -9.26 -20.09 3.69
CA ALA A 291 -8.21 -20.24 4.70
C ALA A 291 -8.68 -19.82 6.10
N MET A 292 -9.52 -18.79 6.20
CA MET A 292 -10.13 -18.35 7.45
C MET A 292 -11.11 -19.41 8.00
N ASP A 293 -11.90 -20.03 7.15
CA ASP A 293 -12.78 -21.14 7.54
C ASP A 293 -11.96 -22.38 7.96
N GLU A 294 -10.90 -22.72 7.24
CA GLU A 294 -9.97 -23.81 7.58
C GLU A 294 -9.29 -23.56 8.93
N THR A 295 -8.82 -22.34 9.18
CA THR A 295 -8.22 -21.97 10.47
C THR A 295 -9.23 -21.98 11.60
N LYS A 296 -10.48 -21.54 11.37
CA LYS A 296 -11.57 -21.65 12.34
C LYS A 296 -11.83 -23.11 12.70
N VAL A 297 -11.97 -24.00 11.71
CA VAL A 297 -12.15 -25.44 11.94
C VAL A 297 -10.95 -26.05 12.68
N ALA A 298 -9.73 -25.64 12.34
CA ALA A 298 -8.52 -26.11 13.02
C ALA A 298 -8.46 -25.64 14.49
N LEU A 299 -8.84 -24.39 14.75
CA LEU A 299 -8.94 -23.81 16.10
C LEU A 299 -10.04 -24.48 16.92
N ASP A 300 -11.22 -24.68 16.35
CA ASP A 300 -12.33 -25.39 17.00
C ASP A 300 -11.89 -26.83 17.34
N GLY A 301 -11.22 -27.52 16.41
CA GLY A 301 -10.68 -28.85 16.65
C GLY A 301 -9.54 -28.89 17.68
N PHE A 302 -8.73 -27.84 17.79
CA PHE A 302 -7.72 -27.70 18.84
C PHE A 302 -8.37 -27.42 20.21
N ALA A 303 -9.36 -26.53 20.23
CA ALA A 303 -10.07 -26.15 21.43
C ALA A 303 -10.86 -27.34 22.00
N VAL A 304 -11.48 -28.17 21.16
CA VAL A 304 -12.14 -29.42 21.60
C VAL A 304 -11.13 -30.38 22.24
N ARG A 305 -9.95 -30.51 21.63
CA ARG A 305 -8.87 -31.39 22.13
C ARG A 305 -8.22 -30.90 23.43
N LYS A 306 -8.17 -29.59 23.67
CA LYS A 306 -7.45 -29.00 24.82
C LYS A 306 -8.33 -28.55 25.97
N LEU A 307 -9.51 -28.01 25.69
CA LEU A 307 -10.40 -27.42 26.70
C LEU A 307 -11.56 -28.36 27.06
N GLY A 308 -11.84 -29.37 26.24
CA GLY A 308 -12.96 -30.30 26.43
C GLY A 308 -14.32 -29.66 26.14
N HIS A 309 -15.33 -30.48 25.83
CA HIS A 309 -16.63 -30.00 25.35
C HIS A 309 -17.35 -29.06 26.34
N GLY A 310 -17.18 -29.30 27.65
CA GLY A 310 -17.82 -28.51 28.71
C GLY A 310 -17.20 -27.13 28.95
N ALA A 311 -15.91 -26.91 28.67
CA ALA A 311 -15.32 -25.57 28.77
C ALA A 311 -15.63 -24.73 27.53
N LEU A 312 -15.73 -25.36 26.36
CA LEU A 312 -16.18 -24.73 25.12
C LEU A 312 -17.62 -24.20 25.22
N GLY A 313 -18.55 -24.99 25.77
CA GLY A 313 -19.93 -24.53 25.98
C GLY A 313 -20.03 -23.27 26.85
N ARG A 314 -19.12 -23.13 27.84
CA ARG A 314 -19.02 -21.93 28.68
C ARG A 314 -18.46 -20.72 27.94
N ILE A 315 -17.48 -20.91 27.05
CA ILE A 315 -16.85 -19.82 26.28
C ILE A 315 -17.78 -19.31 25.18
N TYR A 316 -18.49 -20.21 24.49
CA TYR A 316 -19.41 -19.84 23.41
C TYR A 316 -20.81 -19.44 23.90
N GLY A 317 -21.04 -19.39 25.22
CA GLY A 317 -22.32 -18.98 25.80
C GLY A 317 -23.50 -19.92 25.47
N VAL A 318 -23.24 -21.10 24.90
CA VAL A 318 -24.26 -22.11 24.60
C VAL A 318 -24.50 -22.89 25.87
N ARG A 319 -25.34 -22.32 26.73
CA ARG A 319 -25.90 -22.99 27.91
C ARG A 319 -26.94 -23.99 27.42
N GLY A 320 -26.56 -25.27 27.39
CA GLY A 320 -27.51 -26.38 27.49
C GLY A 320 -27.98 -26.53 28.93
#